data_AF-A0A7W9MHB5-F1
#
_entry.id   AF-A0A7W9MHB5-F1
#
_cell.length_a   1.000
_cell.length_b   1.000
_cell.length_c   1.000
_cell.angle_alpha   90.00
_cell.angle_beta   90.00
_cell.angle_gamma   90.00
#
_symmetry.space_group_name_H-M   'P 1'
#
loop_
_entity.id
_entity.type
_entity.pdbx_description
1 polymer ?
#
loop_
_entity_poly.entity_id
_entity_poly.type
_entity_poly.pdbx_seq_one_letter_code
_entity_poly.pdbx_strand_id
1 'polypeptide(L)'
;MSSTSRSAAVRRRRSLAHVVLRDLAETGDVTVPAWWEDDIRREFGGLDGFLSELSRQWWTAYAAYLDALIELGHDDPSRAWDDVAEQLPHLRAVLDAYAGEVVLAEAERRHCDVLRWTARREPRRAA
;
A
#
# COMPACT_ATOMS: atom_id res chain seq x y z
N MET A 1 -7.80 26.08 -13.43
CA MET A 1 -6.63 25.46 -14.08
C MET A 1 -5.71 24.80 -13.02
N SER A 2 -6.15 23.72 -12.35
CA SER A 2 -5.37 23.13 -11.23
C SER A 2 -5.30 21.59 -11.24
N SER A 3 -5.99 20.93 -12.17
CA SER A 3 -6.10 19.47 -12.21
C SER A 3 -4.88 18.78 -12.81
N THR A 4 -4.18 19.44 -13.75
CA THR A 4 -3.02 18.86 -14.45
C THR A 4 -1.81 18.68 -13.55
N SER A 5 -1.57 19.63 -12.64
CA SER A 5 -0.40 19.63 -11.74
C SER A 5 -0.50 18.52 -10.68
N ARG A 6 -1.70 18.30 -10.13
CA ARG A 6 -1.95 17.22 -9.15
C ARG A 6 -1.80 15.83 -9.79
N SER A 7 -2.32 15.64 -11.00
CA SER A 7 -2.18 14.37 -11.73
C SER A 7 -0.73 14.10 -12.13
N ALA A 8 0.06 15.13 -12.45
CA ALA A 8 1.49 14.97 -12.71
C ALA A 8 2.26 14.56 -11.44
N ALA A 9 1.97 15.17 -10.30
CA ALA A 9 2.60 14.83 -9.02
C ALA A 9 2.26 13.38 -8.57
N VAL A 10 1.00 12.96 -8.71
CA VAL A 10 0.60 11.58 -8.39
C VAL A 10 1.30 10.58 -9.30
N ARG A 11 1.39 10.86 -10.61
CA ARG A 11 2.13 9.99 -11.54
C ARG A 11 3.61 9.90 -11.17
N ARG A 12 4.26 11.02 -10.85
CA ARG A 12 5.67 11.03 -10.42
C ARG A 12 5.90 10.19 -9.16
N ARG A 13 5.08 10.39 -8.12
CA ARG A 13 5.17 9.59 -6.89
C ARG A 13 4.99 8.09 -7.16
N ARG A 14 4.00 7.73 -7.97
CA ARG A 14 3.78 6.32 -8.35
C ARG A 14 4.95 5.74 -9.14
N SER A 15 5.48 6.49 -10.11
CA SER A 15 6.66 6.08 -10.88
C SER A 15 7.89 5.91 -9.98
N LEU A 16 8.16 6.85 -9.08
CA LEU A 16 9.31 6.74 -8.17
C LEU A 16 9.17 5.54 -7.23
N ALA A 17 7.99 5.34 -6.63
CA ALA A 17 7.78 4.17 -5.77
C ALA A 17 7.99 2.85 -6.51
N HIS A 18 7.51 2.76 -7.76
CA HIS A 18 7.73 1.58 -8.59
C HIS A 18 9.21 1.35 -8.91
N VAL A 19 9.96 2.42 -9.23
CA VAL A 19 11.39 2.31 -9.52
C VAL A 19 12.18 1.90 -8.29
N VAL A 20 11.90 2.49 -7.12
CA VAL A 20 12.55 2.12 -5.86
C VAL A 20 12.26 0.65 -5.52
N LEU A 21 11.01 0.22 -5.59
CA LEU A 21 10.65 -1.18 -5.30
C LEU A 21 11.30 -2.17 -6.28
N ARG A 22 11.47 -1.77 -7.55
CA ARG A 22 12.16 -2.60 -8.54
C ARG A 22 13.66 -2.70 -8.21
N ASP A 23 14.30 -1.58 -7.87
CA ASP A 23 15.71 -1.57 -7.46
C ASP A 23 15.94 -2.47 -6.25
N LEU A 24 15.11 -2.33 -5.21
CA LEU A 24 15.12 -3.21 -4.02
C LEU A 24 14.94 -4.69 -4.38
N ALA A 25 14.08 -5.00 -5.35
CA ALA A 25 13.89 -6.37 -5.83
C ALA A 25 15.11 -6.90 -6.60
N GLU A 26 15.79 -6.04 -7.37
CA GLU A 26 16.99 -6.40 -8.12
C GLU A 26 18.21 -6.57 -7.20
N THR A 27 18.34 -5.77 -6.13
CA THR A 27 19.43 -5.88 -5.17
C THR A 27 19.17 -6.91 -4.06
N GLY A 28 17.90 -7.25 -3.82
CA GLY A 28 17.47 -8.08 -2.69
C GLY A 28 17.41 -7.32 -1.37
N ASP A 29 17.51 -5.99 -1.40
CA ASP A 29 17.41 -5.15 -0.22
C ASP A 29 15.96 -5.02 0.25
N VAL A 30 15.77 -5.02 1.57
CA VAL A 30 14.45 -4.81 2.20
C VAL A 30 14.34 -3.45 2.90
N THR A 31 15.44 -2.70 2.95
CA THR A 31 15.52 -1.34 3.48
C THR A 31 15.92 -0.38 2.38
N VAL A 32 15.39 0.84 2.41
CA VAL A 32 15.69 1.86 1.42
C VAL A 32 17.19 2.23 1.45
N PRO A 33 17.94 2.03 0.35
CA PRO A 33 19.33 2.46 0.27
C PRO A 33 19.50 3.98 0.37
N ALA A 34 20.63 4.42 0.92
CA ALA A 34 20.93 5.83 1.14
C ALA A 34 20.88 6.69 -0.15
N TRP A 35 21.19 6.09 -1.32
CA TRP A 35 21.14 6.81 -2.60
C TRP A 35 19.73 7.24 -3.03
N TRP A 36 18.68 6.66 -2.44
CA TRP A 36 17.29 7.06 -2.69
C TRP A 36 16.80 8.18 -1.77
N GLU A 37 17.54 8.55 -0.72
CA GLU A 37 17.05 9.46 0.32
C GLU A 37 16.61 10.82 -0.23
N ASP A 38 17.39 11.43 -1.13
CA ASP A 38 17.10 12.77 -1.64
C ASP A 38 15.87 12.78 -2.55
N ASP A 39 15.71 11.76 -3.41
CA ASP A 39 14.53 11.62 -4.25
C ASP A 39 13.28 11.31 -3.42
N ILE A 40 13.41 10.45 -2.40
CA ILE A 40 12.33 10.15 -1.46
C ILE A 40 11.95 11.38 -0.65
N ARG A 41 12.93 12.15 -0.16
CA ARG A 41 12.69 13.40 0.56
C ARG A 41 11.98 14.42 -0.33
N ARG A 42 12.38 14.55 -1.60
CA ARG A 42 11.77 15.48 -2.56
C ARG A 42 10.32 15.13 -2.89
N GLU A 43 10.04 13.87 -3.21
CA GLU A 43 8.71 13.47 -3.71
C GLU A 43 7.75 13.06 -2.59
N PHE A 44 8.26 12.52 -1.48
CA PHE A 44 7.43 12.00 -0.39
C PHE A 44 7.48 12.81 0.90
N GLY A 45 8.42 13.74 1.03
CA GLY A 45 8.67 14.45 2.28
C GLY A 45 9.49 13.65 3.28
N GLY A 46 10.10 12.53 2.85
CA GLY A 46 10.95 11.67 3.68
C GLY A 46 10.49 10.22 3.68
N LEU A 47 11.18 9.39 4.47
CA LEU A 47 10.92 7.96 4.57
C LEU A 47 9.49 7.67 5.06
N ASP A 48 9.00 8.40 6.06
CA ASP A 48 7.64 8.23 6.59
C ASP A 48 6.57 8.41 5.51
N GLY A 49 6.74 9.42 4.65
CA GLY A 49 5.83 9.68 3.54
C GLY A 49 5.90 8.61 2.46
N PHE A 50 7.07 8.00 2.27
CA PHE A 50 7.26 6.88 1.35
C PHE A 50 6.63 5.60 1.89
N LEU A 51 6.89 5.25 3.15
CA LEU A 51 6.28 4.11 3.85
C LEU A 51 4.76 4.22 3.90
N SER A 52 4.23 5.42 4.14
CA SER A 52 2.79 5.68 4.08
C SER A 52 2.20 5.38 2.69
N GLU A 53 2.91 5.73 1.62
CA GLU A 53 2.46 5.44 0.26
C GLU A 53 2.53 3.94 -0.05
N LEU A 54 3.59 3.24 0.37
CA LEU A 54 3.70 1.78 0.21
C LEU A 54 2.60 1.05 0.97
N SER A 55 2.35 1.44 2.22
CA SER A 55 1.24 0.92 3.02
C SER A 55 -0.09 1.16 2.30
N ARG A 56 -0.32 2.36 1.77
CA ARG A 56 -1.54 2.66 1.01
C ARG A 56 -1.71 1.75 -0.20
N GLN A 57 -0.63 1.46 -0.92
CA GLN A 57 -0.65 0.56 -2.08
C GLN A 57 -0.99 -0.89 -1.67
N TRP A 58 -0.36 -1.39 -0.59
CA TRP A 58 -0.67 -2.71 -0.02
C TRP A 58 -2.15 -2.85 0.32
N TRP A 59 -2.67 -1.93 1.14
CA TRP A 59 -4.04 -1.99 1.61
C TRP A 59 -5.07 -1.78 0.49
N THR A 60 -4.73 -1.00 -0.54
CA THR A 60 -5.59 -0.86 -1.73
C THR A 60 -5.66 -2.17 -2.51
N ALA A 61 -4.52 -2.85 -2.70
CA ALA A 61 -4.49 -4.16 -3.37
C ALA A 61 -5.27 -5.20 -2.55
N TYR A 62 -5.03 -5.25 -1.23
CA TYR A 62 -5.74 -6.14 -0.33
C TYR A 62 -7.26 -5.93 -0.35
N ALA A 63 -7.74 -4.68 -0.25
CA ALA A 63 -9.17 -4.40 -0.34
C ALA A 63 -9.76 -4.83 -1.69
N ALA A 64 -9.08 -4.57 -2.80
CA ALA A 64 -9.55 -4.96 -4.13
C ALA A 64 -9.61 -6.49 -4.30
N TYR A 65 -8.64 -7.23 -3.77
CA TYR A 65 -8.66 -8.69 -3.78
C TYR A 65 -9.74 -9.26 -2.87
N LEU A 66 -9.94 -8.67 -1.69
CA LEU A 66 -11.01 -9.05 -0.79
C LEU A 66 -12.40 -8.84 -1.42
N ASP A 67 -12.63 -7.69 -2.04
CA ASP A 67 -13.87 -7.40 -2.76
C ASP A 67 -14.11 -8.43 -3.88
N ALA A 68 -13.08 -8.77 -4.66
CA ALA A 68 -13.17 -9.78 -5.71
C ALA A 68 -13.47 -11.19 -5.16
N LEU A 69 -12.88 -11.58 -4.04
CA LEU A 69 -13.17 -12.87 -3.40
C LEU A 69 -14.62 -12.93 -2.90
N ILE A 70 -15.12 -11.84 -2.29
CA ILE A 70 -16.51 -11.73 -1.83
C ILE A 70 -17.48 -11.89 -3.01
N GLU A 71 -17.20 -11.23 -4.14
CA GLU A 71 -18.00 -11.38 -5.37
C GLU A 71 -18.03 -12.82 -5.90
N LEU A 72 -16.96 -13.59 -5.68
CA LEU A 72 -16.86 -15.00 -6.03
C LEU A 72 -17.47 -15.95 -4.97
N GLY A 73 -18.01 -15.42 -3.87
CA GLY A 73 -18.61 -16.20 -2.78
C GLY A 73 -17.58 -16.79 -1.81
N HIS A 74 -16.34 -16.28 -1.82
CA HIS A 74 -15.30 -16.63 -0.87
C HIS A 74 -15.12 -15.46 0.12
N ASP A 75 -15.34 -15.67 1.42
CA ASP A 75 -15.19 -14.58 2.41
C ASP A 75 -13.90 -14.65 3.23
N ASP A 76 -12.93 -15.49 2.86
CA ASP A 76 -11.70 -15.69 3.63
C ASP A 76 -10.70 -14.53 3.44
N PRO A 77 -10.51 -13.65 4.44
CA PRO A 77 -9.60 -12.52 4.33
C PRO A 77 -8.14 -12.97 4.36
N SER A 78 -7.85 -14.12 4.96
CA SER A 78 -6.50 -14.70 5.01
C SER A 78 -6.02 -15.05 3.61
N ARG A 79 -6.92 -15.57 2.77
CA ARG A 79 -6.62 -15.87 1.37
C ARG A 79 -6.31 -14.61 0.57
N ALA A 80 -7.09 -13.54 0.73
CA ALA A 80 -6.79 -12.26 0.08
C ALA A 80 -5.43 -11.70 0.52
N TRP A 81 -5.05 -11.92 1.77
CA TRP A 81 -3.75 -11.50 2.29
C TRP A 81 -2.60 -12.28 1.63
N ASP A 82 -2.72 -13.60 1.59
CA ASP A 82 -1.72 -14.49 0.99
C ASP A 82 -1.58 -14.22 -0.51
N ASP A 83 -2.69 -14.10 -1.24
CA ASP A 83 -2.70 -13.79 -2.67
C ASP A 83 -1.97 -12.45 -2.95
N VAL A 84 -2.20 -11.42 -2.14
CA VAL A 84 -1.54 -10.11 -2.31
C VAL A 84 -0.05 -10.19 -1.93
N ALA A 85 0.31 -10.99 -0.92
CA ALA A 85 1.70 -11.23 -0.56
C ALA A 85 2.46 -11.94 -1.68
N GLU A 86 1.84 -12.90 -2.35
CA GLU A 86 2.40 -13.59 -3.51
C GLU A 86 2.56 -12.68 -4.73
N GLN A 87 1.61 -11.77 -4.96
CA GLN A 87 1.65 -10.83 -6.08
C GLN A 87 2.64 -9.67 -5.85
N LEU A 88 2.83 -9.25 -4.60
CA LEU A 88 3.66 -8.10 -4.23
C LEU A 88 4.70 -8.45 -3.14
N PRO A 89 5.54 -9.48 -3.35
CA PRO A 89 6.40 -10.02 -2.28
C PRO A 89 7.43 -9.00 -1.78
N HIS A 90 7.98 -8.19 -2.67
CA HIS A 90 8.98 -7.18 -2.32
C HIS A 90 8.36 -5.99 -1.58
N LEU A 91 7.15 -5.59 -1.95
CA LEU A 91 6.43 -4.56 -1.21
C LEU A 91 6.12 -5.05 0.21
N ARG A 92 5.73 -6.32 0.35
CA ARG A 92 5.52 -6.95 1.65
C ARG A 92 6.80 -6.97 2.48
N ALA A 93 7.92 -7.42 1.90
CA ALA A 93 9.20 -7.51 2.57
C ALA A 93 9.70 -6.14 3.10
N VAL A 94 9.51 -5.07 2.31
CA VAL A 94 9.85 -3.71 2.75
C VAL A 94 8.97 -3.28 3.92
N LEU A 95 7.65 -3.48 3.84
CA LEU A 95 6.75 -3.13 4.95
C LEU A 95 7.09 -3.93 6.23
N ASP A 96 7.50 -5.19 6.09
CA ASP A 96 7.92 -6.02 7.21
C ASP A 96 9.24 -5.54 7.84
N ALA A 97 10.21 -5.12 7.02
CA ALA A 97 11.46 -4.56 7.52
C ALA A 97 11.25 -3.28 8.36
N TYR A 98 10.19 -2.52 8.07
CA TYR A 98 9.84 -1.28 8.78
C TYR A 98 8.65 -1.43 9.74
N ALA A 99 8.20 -2.64 10.07
CA ALA A 99 6.98 -2.86 10.87
C ALA A 99 6.99 -2.17 12.25
N GLY A 100 8.16 -1.85 12.79
CA GLY A 100 8.31 -1.09 14.05
C GLY A 100 8.06 0.42 13.94
N GLU A 101 7.93 0.96 12.73
CA GLU A 101 7.76 2.39 12.50
C GLU A 101 6.34 2.84 12.83
N VAL A 102 6.23 3.92 13.63
CA VAL A 102 4.95 4.46 14.11
C VAL A 102 4.00 4.80 12.95
N VAL A 103 4.56 5.28 11.84
CA VAL A 103 3.79 5.65 10.64
C VAL A 103 3.03 4.47 10.04
N LEU A 104 3.60 3.26 10.06
CA LEU A 104 2.94 2.05 9.56
C LEU A 104 1.85 1.58 10.52
N ALA A 105 2.11 1.61 11.83
CA ALA A 105 1.09 1.28 12.83
C ALA A 105 -0.11 2.24 12.78
N GLU A 106 0.11 3.52 12.48
CA GLU A 106 -0.98 4.46 12.22
C GLU A 106 -1.72 4.19 10.92
N ALA A 107 -0.99 3.88 9.84
CA ALA A 107 -1.59 3.55 8.55
C ALA A 107 -2.47 2.29 8.66
N GLU A 108 -1.97 1.22 9.28
CA GLU A 108 -2.72 -0.01 9.56
C GLU A 108 -4.01 0.28 10.33
N ARG A 109 -3.93 1.05 11.43
CA ARG A 109 -5.13 1.44 12.20
C ARG A 109 -6.18 2.14 11.35
N ARG A 110 -5.76 3.11 10.53
CA ARG A 110 -6.67 3.82 9.60
C ARG A 110 -7.32 2.86 8.60
N HIS A 111 -6.57 1.90 8.07
CA HIS A 111 -7.09 0.93 7.10
C HIS A 111 -8.07 -0.05 7.73
N CYS A 112 -7.74 -0.59 8.92
CA CYS A 112 -8.65 -1.41 9.71
C CYS A 112 -9.96 -0.67 10.04
N ASP A 113 -9.89 0.62 10.38
CA ASP A 113 -11.08 1.44 10.63
C ASP A 113 -11.96 1.59 9.38
N VAL A 114 -11.35 1.79 8.21
CA VAL A 114 -12.06 1.89 6.93
C VAL A 114 -12.76 0.57 6.59
N LEU A 115 -12.04 -0.56 6.64
CA LEU A 115 -12.62 -1.89 6.36
C LEU A 115 -13.74 -2.24 7.34
N ARG A 116 -13.57 -1.87 8.61
CA ARG A 116 -14.60 -2.07 9.64
C ARG A 116 -15.82 -1.18 9.44
N TRP A 117 -15.64 -0.02 8.85
CA TRP A 117 -16.73 0.88 8.51
C TRP A 117 -17.48 0.42 7.25
N THR A 118 -16.78 -0.05 6.22
CA THR A 118 -17.39 -0.61 5.01
C THR A 118 -18.19 -1.87 5.33
N ALA A 119 -17.62 -2.81 6.09
CA ALA A 119 -18.32 -4.03 6.54
C ALA A 119 -19.59 -3.72 7.35
N ARG A 120 -19.63 -2.61 8.10
CA ARG A 120 -20.81 -2.20 8.87
C ARG A 120 -21.89 -1.49 8.05
N ARG A 121 -21.58 -1.00 6.85
CA ARG A 121 -22.54 -0.32 5.96
C ARG A 121 -23.34 -1.25 5.07
N GLU A 122 -23.04 -2.55 5.06
CA GLU A 122 -23.93 -3.58 4.51
C GLU A 122 -24.88 -4.15 5.57
N PRO A 123 -25.97 -3.44 5.88
CA PRO A 123 -27.22 -4.12 6.17
C PRO A 123 -28.26 -3.72 5.13
N ARG A 124 -28.74 -4.71 4.37
CA ARG A 124 -29.91 -4.74 3.46
C ARG A 124 -29.66 -4.41 1.98
N ARG A 125 -29.43 -5.48 1.20
CA ARG A 125 -30.15 -5.72 -0.06
C ARG A 125 -30.56 -7.19 -0.15
N ALA A 126 -31.54 -7.56 0.68
CA ALA A 126 -32.34 -8.75 0.50
C ALA A 126 -33.74 -8.45 1.07
N ALA A 127 -34.61 -7.94 0.21
CA ALA A 127 -36.07 -7.97 0.34
C ALA A 127 -36.66 -7.72 -1.04
#